data_AF-A0A371N405-F1
#
_entry.id   AF-A0A371N405-F1
#
_cell.length_a   1.000
_cell.length_b   1.000
_cell.length_c   1.000
_cell.angle_alpha   90.00
_cell.angle_beta   90.00
_cell.angle_gamma   90.00
#
_symmetry.space_group_name_H-M   'P 1'
#
loop_
_entity.id
_entity.type
_entity.pdbx_description
1 polymer ?
#
loop_
_entity_poly.entity_id
_entity_poly.type
_entity_poly.pdbx_seq_one_letter_code
_entity_poly.pdbx_strand_id
1 'polypeptide(L)'
;MQHVKVPQDRIGVLIGEGGSTLREIESRAEVRLDVDSENGSVAIDSVGDPVLGMVAPDVVRAVGRGFAPEDAMALLDDDMMMFELIEIDRHTRNKNDMRRQKGRLIGENGRTRELMEELTGADVVIYGSTLGIIGQPEEVEVVRRAVEMILDGAPHGAVYSFLERKHNDLTQGFNVRQNN
;
A
#
# COMPACT_ATOMS: atom_id res chain seq x y z
N MET A 1 -11.07 18.54 -8.52
CA MET A 1 -11.98 17.60 -7.86
C MET A 1 -11.76 16.18 -8.35
N GLN A 2 -11.08 15.38 -7.53
CA GLN A 2 -10.97 13.93 -7.67
C GLN A 2 -11.83 13.26 -6.59
N HIS A 3 -12.27 12.03 -6.84
CA HIS A 3 -13.09 11.29 -5.88
C HIS A 3 -12.47 9.93 -5.58
N VAL A 4 -12.39 9.61 -4.29
CA VAL A 4 -11.94 8.30 -3.79
C VAL A 4 -13.05 7.68 -2.96
N LYS A 5 -13.26 6.37 -3.12
CA LYS A 5 -14.14 5.59 -2.23
C LYS A 5 -13.32 4.92 -1.15
N VAL A 6 -13.71 5.16 0.11
CA VAL A 6 -13.11 4.59 1.31
C VAL A 6 -14.13 3.66 1.97
N PRO A 7 -13.73 2.44 2.37
CA PRO A 7 -14.58 1.53 3.12
C PRO A 7 -15.13 2.18 4.40
N GLN A 8 -16.38 1.88 4.72
CA GLN A 8 -17.11 2.49 5.84
C GLN A 8 -16.39 2.33 7.19
N ASP A 9 -15.84 1.16 7.45
CA ASP A 9 -15.04 0.84 8.65
C ASP A 9 -13.70 1.57 8.72
N ARG A 10 -13.27 2.23 7.63
CA ARG A 10 -12.01 2.99 7.54
C ARG A 10 -12.22 4.50 7.55
N ILE A 11 -13.45 4.99 7.44
CA ILE A 11 -13.75 6.43 7.52
C ILE A 11 -13.27 7.04 8.83
N GLY A 12 -13.49 6.36 9.96
CA GLY A 12 -13.00 6.82 11.26
C GLY A 12 -11.48 6.98 11.33
N VAL A 13 -10.73 6.09 10.66
CA VAL A 13 -9.26 6.15 10.61
C VAL A 13 -8.79 7.28 9.69
N LEU A 14 -9.46 7.49 8.57
CA LEU A 14 -9.18 8.62 7.68
C LEU A 14 -9.43 9.97 8.36
N ILE A 15 -10.49 10.09 9.15
CA ILE A 15 -10.79 11.31 9.89
C ILE A 15 -9.77 11.48 11.04
N GLY A 16 -9.48 10.42 11.79
CA GLY A 16 -8.62 10.45 12.96
C GLY A 16 -9.30 11.09 14.17
N GLU A 17 -8.68 10.96 15.35
CA GLU A 17 -9.23 11.51 16.58
C GLU A 17 -9.37 13.05 16.48
N GLY A 18 -10.61 13.53 16.61
CA GLY A 18 -10.92 14.96 16.47
C GLY A 18 -10.58 15.55 15.09
N GLY A 19 -10.41 14.72 14.05
CA GLY A 19 -10.02 15.16 12.71
C GLY A 19 -8.50 15.27 12.48
N SER A 20 -7.67 14.67 13.34
CA SER A 20 -6.20 14.79 13.27
C SER A 20 -5.63 14.34 11.93
N THR A 21 -5.93 13.12 11.50
CA THR A 21 -5.42 12.53 10.25
C THR A 21 -5.88 13.31 9.03
N LEU A 22 -7.17 13.67 8.97
CA LEU A 22 -7.71 14.47 7.86
C LEU A 22 -6.98 15.81 7.72
N ARG A 23 -6.80 16.54 8.83
CA ARG A 23 -6.10 17.83 8.82
C ARG A 23 -4.63 17.69 8.44
N GLU A 24 -3.99 16.60 8.84
CA GLU A 24 -2.60 16.35 8.47
C GLU A 24 -2.48 16.12 6.96
N ILE A 25 -3.36 15.31 6.35
CA ILE A 25 -3.38 15.06 4.90
C ILE A 25 -3.63 16.37 4.15
N GLU A 26 -4.64 17.14 4.57
CA GLU A 26 -4.94 18.46 3.97
C GLU A 26 -3.74 19.40 4.01
N SER A 27 -3.04 19.46 5.15
CA SER A 27 -1.88 20.33 5.32
C SER A 27 -0.66 19.89 4.53
N ARG A 28 -0.35 18.58 4.48
CA ARG A 28 0.87 18.07 3.83
C ARG A 28 0.73 17.97 2.32
N ALA A 29 -0.46 17.66 1.82
CA ALA A 29 -0.72 17.55 0.38
C ALA A 29 -1.30 18.83 -0.24
N GLU A 30 -1.52 19.89 0.55
CA GLU A 30 -2.14 21.15 0.12
C GLU A 30 -3.49 20.94 -0.59
N VAL A 31 -4.33 20.11 0.01
CA VAL A 31 -5.68 19.77 -0.46
C VAL A 31 -6.74 20.09 0.59
N ARG A 32 -7.99 20.11 0.16
CA ARG A 32 -9.17 20.03 1.01
C ARG A 32 -9.87 18.69 0.79
N LEU A 33 -10.25 18.04 1.88
CA LEU A 33 -10.98 16.77 1.89
C LEU A 33 -12.42 17.00 2.36
N ASP A 34 -13.38 16.57 1.53
CA ASP A 34 -14.79 16.50 1.92
C ASP A 34 -15.22 15.03 2.01
N VAL A 35 -15.47 14.58 3.24
CA VAL A 35 -15.74 13.17 3.57
C VAL A 35 -17.23 12.97 3.82
N ASP A 36 -17.89 12.33 2.86
CA ASP A 36 -19.23 11.79 3.04
C ASP A 36 -19.15 10.50 3.85
N SER A 37 -19.43 10.61 5.15
CA SER A 37 -19.37 9.48 6.07
C SER A 37 -20.50 8.47 5.85
N GLU A 38 -21.60 8.83 5.19
CA GLU A 38 -22.73 7.90 4.98
C GLU A 38 -22.43 6.92 3.85
N ASN A 39 -21.76 7.36 2.80
CA ASN A 39 -21.47 6.52 1.63
C ASN A 39 -19.97 6.26 1.40
N GLY A 40 -19.09 6.87 2.19
CA GLY A 40 -17.64 6.69 2.15
C GLY A 40 -16.97 7.36 0.95
N SER A 41 -17.62 8.35 0.33
CA SER A 41 -17.01 9.15 -0.73
C SER A 41 -16.13 10.24 -0.12
N VAL A 42 -14.95 10.42 -0.68
CA VAL A 42 -14.03 11.50 -0.33
C VAL A 42 -13.80 12.33 -1.58
N ALA A 43 -14.22 13.59 -1.56
CA ALA A 43 -13.86 14.55 -2.59
C ALA A 43 -12.55 15.25 -2.20
N ILE A 44 -11.66 15.41 -3.19
CA ILE A 44 -10.33 15.96 -3.02
C ILE A 44 -10.18 17.15 -3.96
N ASP A 45 -9.95 18.32 -3.39
CA ASP A 45 -9.71 19.56 -4.11
C ASP A 45 -8.33 20.11 -3.75
N SER A 46 -7.47 20.29 -4.76
CA SER A 46 -6.19 20.96 -4.57
C SER A 46 -6.44 22.44 -4.27
N VAL A 47 -5.80 22.96 -3.22
CA VAL A 47 -5.91 24.35 -2.77
C VAL A 47 -4.56 25.08 -2.78
N GLY A 48 -3.46 24.37 -3.03
CA GLY A 48 -2.11 24.90 -3.14
C GLY A 48 -1.35 24.26 -4.30
N ASP A 49 -0.21 23.64 -4.03
CA ASP A 49 0.64 22.98 -5.03
C ASP A 49 -0.12 21.82 -5.71
N PRO A 50 -0.37 21.91 -7.04
CA PRO A 50 -1.05 20.86 -7.76
C PRO A 50 -0.27 19.54 -7.79
N VAL A 51 1.06 19.56 -7.74
CA VAL A 51 1.92 18.36 -7.76
C VAL A 51 1.76 17.58 -6.46
N LEU A 52 1.84 18.26 -5.31
CA LEU A 52 1.58 17.64 -4.01
C LEU A 52 0.13 17.13 -3.92
N GLY A 53 -0.82 17.91 -4.45
CA GLY A 53 -2.23 17.52 -4.50
C GLY A 53 -2.52 16.28 -5.35
N MET A 54 -1.66 15.94 -6.32
CA MET A 54 -1.82 14.72 -7.14
C MET A 54 -1.56 13.43 -6.35
N VAL A 55 -0.83 13.49 -5.24
CA VAL A 55 -0.51 12.33 -4.39
C VAL A 55 -1.62 12.05 -3.37
N ALA A 56 -2.38 13.07 -2.97
CA ALA A 56 -3.45 12.94 -1.97
C ALA A 56 -4.46 11.80 -2.21
N PRO A 57 -4.93 11.52 -3.45
CA PRO A 57 -5.82 10.38 -3.71
C PRO A 57 -5.22 9.04 -3.30
N ASP A 58 -3.91 8.86 -3.48
CA ASP A 58 -3.23 7.61 -3.14
C ASP A 58 -3.02 7.49 -1.64
N VAL A 59 -2.72 8.59 -0.94
CA VAL A 59 -2.72 8.64 0.54
C VAL A 59 -4.09 8.24 1.11
N VAL A 60 -5.17 8.87 0.63
CA VAL A 60 -6.55 8.56 1.06
C VAL A 60 -6.90 7.10 0.74
N ARG A 61 -6.52 6.61 -0.45
CA ARG A 61 -6.76 5.22 -0.84
C ARG A 61 -5.96 4.25 0.03
N ALA A 62 -4.70 4.53 0.35
CA ALA A 62 -3.87 3.71 1.22
C ALA A 62 -4.47 3.57 2.63
N VAL A 63 -4.86 4.68 3.27
CA VAL A 63 -5.55 4.65 4.57
C VAL A 63 -6.84 3.83 4.48
N GLY A 64 -7.62 4.03 3.41
CA GLY A 64 -8.83 3.26 3.13
C GLY A 64 -8.57 1.77 2.87
N ARG A 65 -7.35 1.38 2.51
CA ARG A 65 -6.92 0.00 2.27
C ARG A 65 -6.10 -0.58 3.41
N GLY A 66 -6.17 0.04 4.59
CA GLY A 66 -5.71 -0.57 5.82
C GLY A 66 -4.33 -0.11 6.30
N PHE A 67 -3.60 0.71 5.52
CA PHE A 67 -2.35 1.32 5.99
C PHE A 67 -2.61 2.20 7.21
N ALA A 68 -1.61 2.28 8.08
CA ALA A 68 -1.62 3.29 9.13
C ALA A 68 -1.46 4.67 8.46
N PRO A 69 -2.07 5.73 9.03
CA PRO A 69 -1.93 7.07 8.48
C PRO A 69 -0.49 7.50 8.25
N GLU A 70 0.41 7.18 9.19
CA GLU A 70 1.84 7.45 9.11
C GLU A 70 2.50 6.82 7.88
N ASP A 71 2.25 5.54 7.61
CA ASP A 71 2.80 4.82 6.44
C ASP A 71 2.23 5.39 5.14
N ALA A 72 0.92 5.68 5.12
CA ALA A 72 0.27 6.28 3.96
C ALA A 72 0.85 7.66 3.61
N MET A 73 1.26 8.41 4.63
CA MET A 73 1.82 9.75 4.46
C MET A 73 3.26 9.76 3.95
N ALA A 74 3.98 8.63 4.03
CA ALA A 74 5.31 8.50 3.45
C ALA A 74 5.32 8.76 1.93
N LEU A 75 4.17 8.60 1.26
CA LEU A 75 3.99 8.96 -0.16
C LEU A 75 4.23 10.45 -0.44
N LEU A 76 4.11 11.31 0.57
CA LEU A 76 4.34 12.76 0.46
C LEU A 76 5.78 13.16 0.81
N ASP A 77 6.59 12.25 1.37
CA ASP A 77 7.93 12.56 1.88
C ASP A 77 9.03 12.40 0.83
N ASP A 78 8.81 11.56 -0.18
CA ASP A 78 9.77 11.27 -1.24
C ASP A 78 9.02 11.07 -2.56
N ASP A 79 9.48 11.73 -3.63
CA ASP A 79 8.83 11.74 -4.95
C ASP A 79 8.89 10.39 -5.67
N MET A 80 9.78 9.50 -5.23
CA MET A 80 9.90 8.13 -5.73
C MET A 80 9.00 7.15 -4.98
N MET A 81 8.36 7.55 -3.87
CA MET A 81 7.46 6.65 -3.13
C MET A 81 6.19 6.40 -3.92
N MET A 82 5.86 5.12 -4.08
CA MET A 82 4.75 4.65 -4.88
C MET A 82 3.76 3.89 -4.03
N PHE A 83 2.48 4.02 -4.38
CA PHE A 83 1.41 3.17 -3.87
C PHE A 83 0.90 2.27 -4.99
N GLU A 84 0.90 0.95 -4.77
CA GLU A 84 0.30 -0.02 -5.68
C GLU A 84 -0.77 -0.85 -4.95
N LEU A 85 -1.88 -1.15 -5.66
CA LEU A 85 -2.97 -1.96 -5.14
C LEU A 85 -3.25 -3.15 -6.06
N ILE A 86 -3.03 -4.35 -5.54
CA ILE A 86 -3.29 -5.62 -6.23
C ILE A 86 -4.66 -6.16 -5.83
N GLU A 87 -5.54 -6.34 -6.81
CA GLU A 87 -6.85 -6.98 -6.65
C GLU A 87 -6.70 -8.51 -6.65
N ILE A 88 -6.80 -9.11 -5.46
CA ILE A 88 -6.65 -10.56 -5.25
C ILE A 88 -7.84 -11.30 -5.88
N ASP A 89 -9.03 -10.68 -5.91
CA ASP A 89 -10.26 -11.29 -6.40
C ASP A 89 -10.22 -11.60 -7.89
N ARG A 90 -9.53 -10.77 -8.67
CA ARG A 90 -9.24 -11.03 -10.09
C ARG A 90 -8.48 -12.34 -10.34
N HIS A 91 -7.79 -12.86 -9.32
CA HIS A 91 -7.03 -14.12 -9.37
C HIS A 91 -7.74 -15.29 -8.69
N THR A 92 -9.03 -15.13 -8.34
CA THR A 92 -9.77 -16.12 -7.56
C THR A 92 -11.12 -16.43 -8.19
N ARG A 93 -11.55 -17.70 -8.12
CA ARG A 93 -12.81 -18.15 -8.74
C ARG A 93 -14.03 -17.99 -7.85
N ASN A 94 -13.83 -18.02 -6.53
CA ASN A 94 -14.90 -17.97 -5.54
C ASN A 94 -14.34 -17.59 -4.15
N LYS A 95 -15.23 -17.41 -3.18
CA LYS A 95 -14.87 -17.01 -1.80
C LYS A 95 -13.91 -17.98 -1.10
N ASN A 96 -13.99 -19.28 -1.36
CA ASN A 96 -13.09 -20.27 -0.76
C ASN A 96 -11.69 -20.16 -1.36
N ASP A 97 -11.62 -19.95 -2.67
CA ASP A 97 -10.39 -19.69 -3.42
C ASP A 97 -9.69 -18.41 -2.92
N MET A 98 -10.46 -17.33 -2.77
CA MET A 98 -10.03 -16.07 -2.17
C MET A 98 -9.47 -16.26 -0.76
N ARG A 99 -10.21 -16.95 0.13
CA ARG A 99 -9.74 -17.20 1.49
C ARG A 99 -8.41 -17.97 1.50
N ARG A 100 -8.26 -18.94 0.61
CA ARG A 100 -7.03 -19.74 0.47
C ARG A 100 -5.86 -18.88 -0.04
N GLN A 101 -6.06 -18.07 -1.08
CA GLN A 101 -5.02 -17.21 -1.63
C GLN A 101 -4.59 -16.12 -0.63
N LYS A 102 -5.54 -15.48 0.05
CA LYS A 102 -5.23 -14.58 1.16
C LYS A 102 -4.43 -15.28 2.26
N GLY A 103 -4.82 -16.50 2.64
CA GLY A 103 -4.09 -17.27 3.63
C GLY A 103 -2.64 -17.55 3.24
N ARG A 104 -2.37 -17.77 1.94
CA ARG A 104 -1.00 -17.90 1.41
C ARG A 104 -0.24 -16.57 1.43
N LEU A 105 -0.86 -15.48 0.99
CA LEU A 105 -0.22 -14.16 1.00
C LEU A 105 0.14 -13.70 2.42
N ILE A 106 -0.71 -14.00 3.41
CA ILE A 106 -0.45 -13.73 4.83
C ILE A 106 0.64 -14.69 5.34
N GLY A 107 0.53 -15.97 5.01
CA GLY A 107 1.41 -17.02 5.54
C GLY A 107 1.05 -17.40 6.98
N GLU A 108 1.73 -18.41 7.50
CA GLU A 108 1.56 -18.84 8.88
C GLU A 108 1.97 -17.69 9.83
N ASN A 109 1.05 -17.31 10.73
CA ASN A 109 1.21 -16.19 11.66
C ASN A 109 1.60 -14.85 11.02
N GLY A 110 1.33 -14.64 9.71
CA GLY A 110 1.72 -13.41 9.01
C GLY A 110 3.10 -13.43 8.38
N ARG A 111 3.85 -14.54 8.50
CA ARG A 111 5.27 -14.58 8.13
C ARG A 111 5.56 -14.28 6.66
N THR A 112 4.68 -14.67 5.74
CA THR A 112 4.92 -14.41 4.31
C THR A 112 4.84 -12.92 3.99
N ARG A 113 3.84 -12.22 4.55
CA ARG A 113 3.68 -10.78 4.41
C ARG A 113 4.85 -10.04 5.08
N GLU A 114 5.20 -10.41 6.31
CA GLU A 114 6.34 -9.83 7.04
C GLU A 114 7.66 -10.00 6.28
N LEU A 115 7.89 -11.16 5.65
CA LEU A 115 9.08 -11.37 4.83
C LEU A 115 9.12 -10.48 3.59
N MET A 116 7.97 -10.16 2.98
CA MET A 116 7.95 -9.19 1.88
C MET A 116 8.42 -7.82 2.40
N GLU A 117 7.95 -7.39 3.56
CA GLU A 117 8.34 -6.11 4.17
C GLU A 117 9.83 -6.11 4.56
N GLU A 118 10.26 -7.09 5.37
CA GLU A 118 11.63 -7.21 5.90
C GLU A 118 12.69 -7.25 4.78
N LEU A 119 12.40 -7.96 3.68
CA LEU A 119 13.39 -8.19 2.62
C LEU A 119 13.36 -7.15 1.51
N THR A 120 12.27 -6.39 1.36
CA THR A 120 12.18 -5.35 0.31
C THR A 120 12.33 -3.94 0.86
N GLY A 121 11.93 -3.68 2.11
CA GLY A 121 11.81 -2.32 2.66
C GLY A 121 10.45 -1.67 2.40
N ALA A 122 9.58 -2.27 1.58
CA ALA A 122 8.23 -1.76 1.34
C ALA A 122 7.25 -2.16 2.45
N ASP A 123 6.24 -1.33 2.69
CA ASP A 123 5.11 -1.64 3.56
C ASP A 123 4.05 -2.45 2.81
N VAL A 124 3.53 -3.52 3.44
CA VAL A 124 2.60 -4.45 2.78
C VAL A 124 1.37 -4.72 3.66
N VAL A 125 0.21 -4.28 3.18
CA VAL A 125 -1.07 -4.45 3.88
C VAL A 125 -2.06 -5.28 3.07
N ILE A 126 -2.70 -6.25 3.72
CA ILE A 126 -3.77 -7.04 3.12
C ILE A 126 -5.10 -6.65 3.77
N TYR A 127 -5.98 -6.03 3.00
CA TYR A 127 -7.28 -5.56 3.47
C TYR A 127 -8.39 -5.94 2.48
N GLY A 128 -9.50 -6.50 2.97
CA GLY A 128 -10.60 -6.92 2.11
C GLY A 128 -10.16 -7.93 1.05
N SER A 129 -10.36 -7.62 -0.23
CA SER A 129 -9.90 -8.41 -1.39
C SER A 129 -8.63 -7.84 -2.06
N THR A 130 -7.92 -6.94 -1.39
CA THR A 130 -6.76 -6.24 -1.96
C THR A 130 -5.51 -6.44 -1.13
N LEU A 131 -4.35 -6.42 -1.79
CA LEU A 131 -3.03 -6.26 -1.17
C LEU A 131 -2.47 -4.92 -1.65
N GLY A 132 -2.20 -4.02 -0.72
CA GLY A 132 -1.56 -2.73 -1.01
C GLY A 132 -0.08 -2.76 -0.67
N ILE A 133 0.70 -1.97 -1.40
CA ILE A 133 2.15 -1.86 -1.28
C ILE A 133 2.50 -0.37 -1.27
N ILE A 134 3.33 0.07 -0.32
CA ILE A 134 3.96 1.40 -0.32
C ILE A 134 5.47 1.21 -0.30
N GLY A 135 6.19 1.83 -1.22
CA GLY A 135 7.65 1.74 -1.27
C GLY A 135 8.23 2.39 -2.52
N GLN A 136 9.56 2.32 -2.67
CA GLN A 136 10.25 2.77 -3.88
C GLN A 136 9.98 1.82 -5.07
N PRO A 137 10.22 2.25 -6.32
CA PRO A 137 9.80 1.49 -7.50
C PRO A 137 10.38 0.07 -7.56
N GLU A 138 11.66 -0.11 -7.18
CA GLU A 138 12.31 -1.42 -7.16
C GLU A 138 11.72 -2.33 -6.06
N GLU A 139 11.35 -1.77 -4.91
CA GLU A 139 10.77 -2.51 -3.78
C GLU A 139 9.35 -2.99 -4.12
N VAL A 140 8.53 -2.07 -4.66
CA VAL A 140 7.16 -2.36 -5.13
C VAL A 140 7.18 -3.45 -6.20
N GLU A 141 8.12 -3.41 -7.16
CA GLU A 141 8.24 -4.43 -8.19
C GLU A 141 8.53 -5.82 -7.60
N VAL A 142 9.43 -5.90 -6.61
CA VAL A 142 9.77 -7.17 -5.96
C VAL A 142 8.58 -7.74 -5.20
N VAL A 143 7.86 -6.91 -4.42
CA VAL A 143 6.64 -7.35 -3.72
C VAL A 143 5.58 -7.80 -4.72
N ARG A 144 5.29 -7.00 -5.76
CA ARG A 144 4.34 -7.36 -6.83
C ARG A 144 4.65 -8.72 -7.42
N ARG A 145 5.93 -8.98 -7.73
CA ARG A 145 6.35 -10.26 -8.29
C ARG A 145 6.18 -11.43 -7.30
N ALA A 146 6.50 -11.23 -6.03
CA ALA A 146 6.30 -12.23 -4.99
C ALA A 146 4.80 -12.57 -4.80
N VAL A 147 3.94 -11.56 -4.85
CA VAL A 147 2.48 -11.71 -4.79
C VAL A 147 1.97 -12.51 -5.99
N GLU A 148 2.36 -12.15 -7.21
CA GLU A 148 2.03 -12.91 -8.43
C GLU A 148 2.43 -14.38 -8.31
N MET A 149 3.67 -14.67 -7.88
CA MET A 149 4.15 -16.04 -7.69
C MET A 149 3.24 -16.83 -6.73
N ILE A 150 2.80 -16.22 -5.63
CA ILE A 150 1.90 -16.88 -4.67
C ILE A 150 0.53 -17.14 -5.30
N LEU A 151 -0.04 -16.15 -6.00
CA LEU A 151 -1.36 -16.25 -6.63
C LEU A 151 -1.36 -17.31 -7.74
N ASP A 152 -0.27 -17.43 -8.49
CA ASP A 152 -0.03 -18.45 -9.52
C ASP A 152 0.27 -19.84 -8.93
N GLY A 153 0.36 -19.96 -7.60
CA GLY A 153 0.48 -21.23 -6.89
C GLY A 153 1.90 -21.69 -6.60
N ALA A 154 2.92 -20.84 -6.80
CA ALA A 154 4.29 -21.16 -6.45
C ALA A 154 4.41 -21.53 -4.95
N PRO A 155 5.20 -22.55 -4.58
CA PRO A 155 5.44 -22.88 -3.18
C PRO A 155 6.08 -21.72 -2.41
N HIS A 156 5.74 -21.54 -1.12
CA HIS A 156 6.31 -20.48 -0.29
C HIS A 156 7.85 -20.47 -0.28
N GLY A 157 8.48 -21.64 -0.21
CA GLY A 157 9.94 -21.73 -0.26
C GLY A 157 10.55 -21.10 -1.52
N ALA A 158 9.90 -21.25 -2.68
CA ALA A 158 10.37 -20.63 -3.93
C ALA A 158 10.23 -19.10 -3.90
N VAL A 159 9.17 -18.59 -3.26
CA VAL A 159 8.92 -17.15 -3.08
C VAL A 159 9.92 -16.56 -2.08
N TYR A 160 10.20 -17.26 -0.98
CA TYR A 160 11.18 -16.82 0.02
C TYR A 160 12.58 -16.75 -0.58
N SER A 161 13.02 -17.79 -1.30
CA SER A 161 14.31 -17.74 -2.00
C SER A 161 14.37 -16.64 -3.05
N PHE A 162 13.23 -16.27 -3.68
CA PHE A 162 13.18 -15.12 -4.58
C PHE A 162 13.38 -13.80 -3.83
N LEU A 163 12.64 -13.58 -2.74
CA LEU A 163 12.76 -12.38 -1.89
C LEU A 163 14.19 -12.23 -1.34
N GLU A 164 14.81 -13.31 -0.83
CA GLU A 164 16.18 -13.29 -0.33
C GLU A 164 17.21 -12.91 -1.40
N ARG A 165 17.06 -13.42 -2.63
CA ARG A 165 17.93 -13.02 -3.74
C ARG A 165 17.75 -11.53 -4.07
N LYS A 166 16.51 -11.05 -4.10
CA LYS A 166 16.21 -9.65 -4.41
C LYS A 166 16.64 -8.69 -3.31
N HIS A 167 16.58 -9.10 -2.06
CA HIS A 167 17.16 -8.34 -0.96
C HIS A 167 18.65 -8.05 -1.16
N ASN A 168 19.43 -9.06 -1.60
CA ASN A 168 20.85 -8.88 -1.90
C ASN A 168 21.07 -7.92 -3.07
N ASP A 169 20.25 -8.01 -4.13
CA ASP A 169 20.33 -7.08 -5.27
C ASP A 169 20.06 -5.63 -4.82
N LEU A 170 19.00 -5.41 -4.04
CA LEU A 170 18.60 -4.09 -3.52
C LEU A 170 19.71 -3.50 -2.66
N THR A 171 20.15 -4.24 -1.63
CA THR A 171 21.19 -3.78 -0.68
C THR A 171 22.55 -3.54 -1.32
N GLN A 172 22.93 -4.31 -2.34
CA GLN A 172 24.16 -4.05 -3.09
C GLN A 172 24.04 -2.84 -4.02
N GLY A 173 22.87 -2.60 -4.63
CA GLY A 173 22.59 -1.40 -5.42
C GLY A 173 22.72 -0.11 -4.62
N PHE A 174 22.21 -0.09 -3.38
CA PHE A 174 22.33 1.06 -2.46
C PHE A 174 23.80 1.42 -2.15
N ASN A 175 24.65 0.41 -1.90
CA ASN A 175 26.07 0.62 -1.58
C ASN A 175 26.89 1.19 -2.75
N VAL A 176 26.47 0.96 -3.99
CA VAL A 176 27.12 1.53 -5.19
C VAL A 176 26.67 2.97 -5.44
N ARG A 177 25.41 3.31 -5.12
CA ARG A 177 24.86 4.67 -5.28
C ARG A 177 25.37 5.66 -4.22
N GLN A 178 25.73 5.22 -3.01
CA GLN A 178 26.32 6.10 -1.97
C GLN A 178 27.82 6.37 -2.14
N ASN A 179 28.52 5.61 -2.99
CA ASN A 179 29.97 5.72 -3.22
C ASN A 179 30.33 6.46 -4.53
N ASN A 180 29.36 7.09 -5.18
CA ASN A 180 29.54 7.97 -6.35
C ASN A 180 28.91 9.34 -6.06
#